data_AF-A0A075FNZ7-F1
#
_entry.id   AF-A0A075FNZ7-F1
#
_cell.length_a   1.000
_cell.length_b   1.000
_cell.length_c   1.000
_cell.angle_alpha   90.00
_cell.angle_beta   90.00
_cell.angle_gamma   90.00
#
_symmetry.space_group_name_H-M   'P 1'
#
loop_
_entity.id
_entity.type
_entity.pdbx_description
1 polymer ?
#
loop_
_entity_poly.entity_id
_entity_poly.type
_entity_poly.pdbx_seq_one_letter_code
_entity_poly.pdbx_strand_id
1 'polypeptide(L)'
;MSKATPLLFAILGVFLLGFVLYNVEIGLYYFEYPNELVHYKLNLPELLSGNCGKEQINDDLRNFRESACTSPLGAYHLTDLILAGLGLICSLAAPVMALRQSGRLRVSRSTAANLARLRMLLGLSLILFAAADFLGFLNADGQPLDWSEIIGMEVPGFLIDIILLSAGIRILRKALKALKRATNKADRYAEPWETAGAGGFKGSLEKRGSSGPMTVGDLRSALQLDEYEDIFQVGTSSTQEEMKVGRLCHYCNGQGCGQCGGIGETF
;
A
#
# COMPACT_ATOMS: atom_id res chain seq x y z
N MET A 1 8.04 10.14 1.89
CA MET A 1 8.83 8.94 1.54
C MET A 1 9.66 9.31 0.33
N SER A 2 10.97 9.08 0.35
CA SER A 2 11.80 9.36 -0.82
C SER A 2 11.48 8.35 -1.93
N LYS A 3 11.68 8.76 -3.20
CA LYS A 3 11.55 7.85 -4.35
C LYS A 3 12.56 6.69 -4.31
N ALA A 4 13.56 6.76 -3.44
CA ALA A 4 14.58 5.73 -3.26
C ALA A 4 14.07 4.48 -2.51
N THR A 5 13.06 4.60 -1.65
CA THR A 5 12.56 3.46 -0.85
C THR A 5 12.07 2.29 -1.69
N PRO A 6 11.20 2.46 -2.72
CA PRO A 6 10.76 1.32 -3.54
C PRO A 6 11.92 0.69 -4.33
N LEU A 7 12.90 1.50 -4.78
CA LEU A 7 14.07 1.00 -5.49
C LEU A 7 14.94 0.11 -4.58
N LEU A 8 15.18 0.56 -3.34
CA LEU A 8 15.93 -0.23 -2.35
C LEU A 8 15.25 -1.57 -2.06
N PHE A 9 13.93 -1.58 -1.93
CA PHE A 9 13.17 -2.83 -1.72
C PHE A 9 13.28 -3.78 -2.93
N ALA A 10 13.26 -3.25 -4.15
CA ALA A 10 13.44 -4.07 -5.35
C ALA A 10 14.85 -4.69 -5.40
N ILE A 11 15.89 -3.88 -5.18
CA ILE A 11 17.28 -4.34 -5.19
C ILE A 11 17.50 -5.39 -4.10
N LEU A 12 17.05 -5.11 -2.88
CA LEU A 12 17.15 -6.04 -1.77
C LEU A 12 16.39 -7.34 -2.07
N GLY A 13 15.18 -7.25 -2.61
CA GLY A 13 14.36 -8.41 -2.94
C GLY A 13 15.02 -9.33 -3.96
N VAL A 14 15.53 -8.77 -5.06
CA VAL A 14 16.25 -9.52 -6.09
C VAL A 14 17.56 -10.09 -5.55
N PHE A 15 18.30 -9.32 -4.76
CA PHE A 15 19.54 -9.77 -4.15
C PHE A 15 19.31 -10.98 -3.24
N LEU A 16 18.32 -10.92 -2.34
CA LEU A 16 18.04 -12.01 -1.42
C LEU A 16 17.57 -13.28 -2.12
N LEU A 17 16.68 -13.16 -3.11
CA LEU A 17 16.24 -14.31 -3.91
C LEU A 17 17.41 -14.92 -4.70
N GLY A 18 18.20 -14.07 -5.36
CA GLY A 18 19.37 -14.50 -6.11
C GLY A 18 20.41 -15.18 -5.22
N PHE A 19 20.64 -14.65 -4.02
CA PHE A 19 21.55 -15.22 -3.03
C PHE A 19 21.09 -16.63 -2.58
N VAL A 20 19.81 -16.80 -2.25
CA VAL A 20 19.28 -18.11 -1.84
C VAL A 20 19.38 -19.12 -2.98
N LEU A 21 18.93 -18.75 -4.18
CA LEU A 21 18.99 -19.63 -5.34
C LEU A 21 20.44 -20.00 -5.69
N TYR A 22 21.37 -19.04 -5.63
CA TYR A 22 22.78 -19.31 -5.87
C TYR A 22 23.37 -20.27 -4.83
N ASN A 23 23.09 -20.05 -3.54
CA ASN A 23 23.60 -20.92 -2.49
C ASN A 23 23.06 -22.35 -2.59
N VAL A 24 21.78 -22.52 -2.91
CA VAL A 24 21.13 -23.84 -2.96
C VAL A 24 21.46 -24.59 -4.25
N GLU A 25 21.44 -23.92 -5.41
CA GLU A 25 21.57 -24.58 -6.71
C GLU A 25 23.01 -24.68 -7.21
N ILE A 26 23.83 -23.65 -6.93
CA ILE A 26 25.23 -23.58 -7.41
C ILE A 26 26.20 -23.90 -6.28
N GLY A 27 25.89 -23.51 -5.05
CA GLY A 27 26.75 -23.66 -3.89
C GLY A 27 27.66 -22.45 -3.69
N LEU A 28 27.69 -21.92 -2.46
CA LEU A 28 28.60 -20.85 -2.08
C LEU A 28 30.00 -21.36 -1.70
N TYR A 29 30.16 -22.67 -1.47
CA TYR A 29 31.43 -23.28 -1.13
C TYR A 29 31.84 -24.31 -2.18
N TYR A 30 33.14 -24.47 -2.39
CA TYR A 30 33.68 -25.53 -3.23
C TYR A 30 34.87 -26.17 -2.53
N PHE A 31 35.02 -27.48 -2.73
CA PHE A 31 36.13 -28.25 -2.23
C PHE A 31 36.75 -29.06 -3.37
N GLU A 32 38.06 -29.00 -3.49
CA GLU A 32 38.82 -29.72 -4.51
C GLU A 32 39.29 -31.06 -3.94
N TYR A 33 38.65 -32.13 -4.39
CA TYR A 33 39.14 -33.49 -4.21
C TYR A 33 40.21 -33.79 -5.26
N PRO A 34 41.07 -34.81 -5.06
CA PRO A 34 42.17 -35.12 -5.98
C PRO A 34 41.78 -35.28 -7.45
N ASN A 35 40.52 -35.63 -7.74
CA ASN A 35 40.03 -35.91 -9.10
C ASN A 35 38.78 -35.10 -9.50
N GLU A 36 38.21 -34.28 -8.59
CA GLU A 36 36.95 -33.60 -8.85
C GLU A 36 36.79 -32.34 -7.98
N LEU A 37 36.14 -31.32 -8.53
CA LEU A 37 35.74 -30.13 -7.80
C LEU A 37 34.26 -30.24 -7.47
N VAL A 38 33.94 -30.29 -6.18
CA VAL A 38 32.57 -30.49 -5.69
C VAL A 38 32.10 -29.20 -5.02
N HIS A 39 30.91 -28.77 -5.42
CA HIS A 39 30.25 -27.61 -4.86
C HIS A 39 29.31 -28.01 -3.72
N TYR A 40 29.31 -27.19 -2.67
CA TYR A 40 28.48 -27.36 -1.49
C TYR A 40 27.69 -26.09 -1.20
N LYS A 41 26.46 -26.30 -0.75
CA LYS A 41 25.66 -25.25 -0.14
C LYS A 41 26.23 -24.93 1.24
N LEU A 42 26.30 -23.65 1.60
CA LEU A 42 26.61 -23.23 2.97
C LEU A 42 25.34 -23.14 3.82
N ASN A 43 25.42 -23.65 5.04
CA ASN A 43 24.39 -23.45 6.05
C ASN A 43 24.57 -22.06 6.66
N LEU A 44 23.74 -21.11 6.24
CA LEU A 44 23.77 -19.72 6.70
C LEU A 44 23.75 -19.58 8.23
N PRO A 45 22.95 -20.35 8.99
CA PRO A 45 22.86 -20.13 10.43
C PRO A 45 24.17 -20.47 11.15
N GLU A 46 24.81 -21.58 10.76
CA GLU A 46 26.10 -22.01 11.30
C GLU A 46 27.26 -21.09 10.84
N LEU A 47 27.13 -20.49 9.66
CA LEU A 47 28.05 -19.45 9.21
C LEU A 47 27.92 -18.17 10.05
N LEU A 48 26.70 -17.79 10.42
CA LEU A 48 26.41 -16.57 11.18
C LEU A 48 26.69 -16.72 12.69
N SER A 49 26.59 -17.93 13.25
CA SER A 49 26.99 -18.22 14.62
C SER A 49 28.51 -18.17 14.81
N GLY A 50 29.28 -18.20 13.71
CA GLY A 50 30.75 -18.21 13.74
C GLY A 50 31.33 -19.59 14.02
N ASN A 51 30.50 -20.63 14.05
CA ASN A 51 30.92 -22.03 14.25
C ASN A 51 31.62 -22.63 13.01
N CYS A 52 31.53 -21.95 11.87
CA CYS A 52 32.04 -22.45 10.59
C CYS A 52 33.25 -21.66 10.10
N GLY A 53 34.44 -22.22 10.31
CA GLY A 53 35.69 -21.77 9.70
C GLY A 53 36.03 -22.53 8.42
N LYS A 54 36.76 -21.90 7.49
CA LYS A 54 37.21 -22.54 6.25
C LYS A 54 38.12 -23.74 6.54
N GLU A 55 38.98 -23.62 7.56
CA GLU A 55 39.89 -24.67 8.00
C GLU A 55 39.11 -25.91 8.49
N GLN A 56 38.08 -25.69 9.30
CA GLN A 56 37.24 -26.76 9.84
C GLN A 56 36.45 -27.48 8.75
N ILE A 57 35.81 -26.73 7.85
CA ILE A 57 35.07 -27.30 6.71
C ILE A 57 36.02 -28.15 5.85
N ASN A 58 37.23 -27.65 5.58
CA ASN A 58 38.20 -28.40 4.79
C ASN A 58 38.70 -29.65 5.51
N ASP A 59 38.90 -29.61 6.81
CA ASP A 59 39.34 -30.78 7.58
C ASP A 59 38.26 -31.87 7.61
N ASP A 60 36.99 -31.47 7.80
CA ASP A 60 35.86 -32.40 7.74
C ASP A 60 35.73 -33.04 6.35
N LEU A 61 35.78 -32.23 5.28
CA LEU A 61 35.66 -32.71 3.90
C LEU A 61 36.85 -33.58 3.46
N ARG A 62 38.08 -33.29 3.95
CA ARG A 62 39.27 -34.12 3.72
C ARG A 62 39.17 -35.49 4.36
N ASN A 63 38.58 -35.56 5.55
CA ASN A 63 38.40 -36.79 6.31
C ASN A 63 37.10 -37.53 5.94
N PHE A 64 36.43 -37.13 4.85
CA PHE A 64 35.13 -37.67 4.41
C PHE A 64 34.06 -37.66 5.51
N ARG A 65 34.09 -36.64 6.37
CA ARG A 65 33.10 -36.43 7.42
C ARG A 65 32.02 -35.46 6.93
N GLU A 66 30.80 -35.66 7.41
CA GLU A 66 29.73 -34.70 7.22
C GLU A 66 30.05 -33.44 8.03
N SER A 67 30.03 -32.28 7.37
CA SER A 67 30.22 -31.01 8.05
C SER A 67 28.86 -30.36 8.32
N ALA A 68 28.63 -29.90 9.56
CA ALA A 68 27.41 -29.17 9.92
C ALA A 68 27.26 -27.83 9.16
N CYS A 69 28.37 -27.32 8.63
CA CYS A 69 28.48 -26.06 7.91
C CYS A 69 28.05 -26.15 6.44
N THR A 70 28.05 -27.36 5.87
CA THR A 70 27.72 -27.58 4.47
C THR A 70 26.53 -28.50 4.31
N SER A 71 25.89 -28.42 3.15
CA SER A 71 24.81 -29.32 2.78
C SER A 71 24.90 -29.63 1.29
N PRO A 72 24.32 -30.76 0.85
CA PRO A 72 24.23 -31.06 -0.57
C PRO A 72 23.42 -29.97 -1.29
N LEU A 73 23.73 -29.77 -2.57
CA LEU A 73 22.98 -28.87 -3.45
C LEU A 73 21.51 -29.33 -3.55
N GLY A 74 20.60 -28.38 -3.74
CA GLY A 74 19.17 -28.63 -3.83
C GLY A 74 18.46 -28.89 -2.49
N ALA A 75 19.18 -28.94 -1.36
CA ALA A 75 18.57 -29.01 -0.04
C ALA A 75 18.06 -27.62 0.38
N TYR A 76 16.76 -27.47 0.59
CA TYR A 76 16.15 -26.23 1.09
C TYR A 76 15.92 -26.33 2.60
N HIS A 77 16.62 -25.50 3.37
CA HIS A 77 16.42 -25.39 4.83
C HIS A 77 15.41 -24.28 5.14
N LEU A 78 14.83 -24.29 6.34
CA LEU A 78 13.85 -23.29 6.76
C LEU A 78 14.38 -21.86 6.65
N THR A 79 15.67 -21.66 6.93
CA THR A 79 16.34 -20.35 6.80
C THR A 79 16.40 -19.85 5.37
N ASP A 80 16.62 -20.73 4.39
CA ASP A 80 16.56 -20.38 2.97
C ASP A 80 15.14 -19.96 2.56
N LEU A 81 14.13 -20.67 3.06
CA LEU A 81 12.72 -20.36 2.78
C LEU A 81 12.30 -19.02 3.40
N ILE A 82 12.74 -18.74 4.63
CA ILE A 82 12.51 -17.44 5.29
C ILE A 82 13.17 -16.31 4.48
N LEU A 83 14.43 -16.50 4.07
CA LEU A 83 15.18 -15.49 3.34
C LEU A 83 14.61 -15.26 1.93
N ALA A 84 14.24 -16.33 1.23
CA ALA A 84 13.58 -16.27 -0.07
C ALA A 84 12.19 -15.62 0.05
N GLY A 85 11.42 -15.97 1.09
CA GLY A 85 10.13 -15.35 1.38
C GLY A 85 10.24 -13.85 1.62
N LEU A 86 11.25 -13.41 2.39
CA LEU A 86 11.53 -11.99 2.60
C LEU A 86 11.94 -11.30 1.29
N GLY A 87 12.78 -11.95 0.48
CA GLY A 87 13.17 -11.47 -0.85
C GLY A 87 11.98 -11.30 -1.80
N LEU A 88 11.04 -12.25 -1.78
CA LEU A 88 9.81 -12.21 -2.58
C LEU A 88 8.86 -11.10 -2.11
N ILE A 89 8.67 -10.95 -0.80
CA ILE A 89 7.87 -9.86 -0.22
C ILE A 89 8.46 -8.51 -0.62
N CYS A 90 9.78 -8.32 -0.50
CA CYS A 90 10.46 -7.10 -0.89
C CYS A 90 10.29 -6.79 -2.39
N SER A 91 10.45 -7.80 -3.24
CA SER A 91 10.29 -7.69 -4.70
C SER A 91 8.87 -7.31 -5.11
N LEU A 92 7.85 -7.89 -4.47
CA LEU A 92 6.44 -7.58 -4.75
C LEU A 92 5.98 -6.25 -4.11
N ALA A 93 6.56 -5.88 -2.96
CA ALA A 93 6.21 -4.65 -2.28
C ALA A 93 6.74 -3.41 -3.02
N ALA A 94 7.89 -3.51 -3.68
CA ALA A 94 8.51 -2.41 -4.43
C ALA A 94 7.57 -1.77 -5.51
N PRO A 95 7.00 -2.52 -6.47
CA PRO A 95 6.10 -1.94 -7.47
C PRO A 95 4.82 -1.40 -6.83
N VAL A 96 4.26 -2.07 -5.83
CA VAL A 96 3.07 -1.60 -5.11
C VAL A 96 3.34 -0.27 -4.40
N MET A 97 4.50 -0.13 -3.77
CA MET A 97 4.91 1.14 -3.15
C MET A 97 5.12 2.24 -4.19
N ALA A 98 5.78 1.95 -5.32
CA ALA A 98 5.99 2.92 -6.39
C ALA A 98 4.66 3.40 -7.01
N LEU A 99 3.72 2.49 -7.25
CA LEU A 99 2.38 2.81 -7.77
C LEU A 99 1.56 3.62 -6.77
N ARG A 100 1.72 3.36 -5.47
CA ARG A 100 1.06 4.14 -4.41
C ARG A 100 1.66 5.55 -4.28
N GLN A 101 2.98 5.69 -4.40
CA GLN A 101 3.65 6.99 -4.36
C GLN A 101 3.31 7.88 -5.56
N SER A 102 3.17 7.28 -6.75
CA SER A 102 2.78 8.01 -7.96
C SER A 102 1.29 8.38 -8.02
N GLY A 103 0.50 7.99 -7.01
CA GLY A 103 -0.95 8.23 -6.97
C GLY A 103 -1.75 7.42 -8.00
N ARG A 104 -1.09 6.53 -8.77
CA ARG A 104 -1.70 5.69 -9.80
C ARG A 104 -2.43 4.49 -9.22
N LEU A 105 -2.05 4.03 -8.02
CA LEU A 105 -2.77 2.96 -7.32
C LEU A 105 -3.94 3.53 -6.51
N ARG A 106 -5.13 3.53 -7.11
CA ARG A 106 -6.38 3.82 -6.40
C ARG A 106 -6.94 2.51 -5.83
N VAL A 107 -6.74 2.31 -4.54
CA VAL A 107 -7.36 1.20 -3.80
C VAL A 107 -8.79 1.61 -3.46
N SER A 108 -9.77 0.76 -3.80
CA SER A 108 -11.17 0.97 -3.42
C SER A 108 -11.32 1.15 -1.91
N ARG A 109 -12.33 1.93 -1.48
CA ARG A 109 -12.61 2.16 -0.07
C ARG A 109 -12.91 0.86 0.67
N SER A 110 -13.66 -0.05 0.04
CA SER A 110 -14.00 -1.36 0.63
C SER A 110 -12.78 -2.24 0.80
N THR A 111 -11.90 -2.29 -0.20
CA THR A 111 -10.66 -3.08 -0.13
C THR A 111 -9.67 -2.48 0.86
N ALA A 112 -9.57 -1.15 0.95
CA ALA A 112 -8.75 -0.49 1.97
C ALA A 112 -9.24 -0.78 3.40
N ALA A 113 -10.56 -0.79 3.62
CA ALA A 113 -11.16 -1.12 4.91
C ALA A 113 -10.96 -2.60 5.27
N ASN A 114 -11.20 -3.51 4.33
CA ASN A 114 -10.99 -4.95 4.54
C ASN A 114 -9.51 -5.27 4.82
N LEU A 115 -8.60 -4.62 4.10
CA LEU A 115 -7.17 -4.77 4.31
C LEU A 115 -6.73 -4.17 5.66
N ALA A 116 -7.39 -3.12 6.15
CA ALA A 116 -7.15 -2.61 7.49
C ALA A 116 -7.66 -3.58 8.58
N ARG A 117 -8.81 -4.23 8.38
CA ARG A 117 -9.31 -5.29 9.27
C ARG A 117 -8.37 -6.50 9.31
N LEU A 118 -7.90 -6.96 8.14
CA LEU A 118 -6.94 -8.05 8.06
C LEU A 118 -5.64 -7.72 8.81
N ARG A 119 -5.12 -6.50 8.63
CA ARG A 119 -3.95 -6.03 9.39
C ARG A 119 -4.22 -5.94 10.88
N MET A 120 -5.43 -5.58 11.29
CA MET A 120 -5.82 -5.56 12.71
C MET A 120 -5.77 -6.96 13.31
N LEU A 121 -6.38 -7.94 12.62
CA LEU A 121 -6.36 -9.34 13.05
C LEU A 121 -4.94 -9.89 13.11
N LEU A 122 -4.13 -9.63 12.09
CA LEU A 122 -2.72 -10.04 12.07
C LEU A 122 -1.89 -9.36 13.19
N GLY A 123 -2.12 -8.07 13.45
CA GLY A 123 -1.44 -7.38 14.54
C GLY A 123 -1.83 -7.94 15.91
N LEU A 124 -3.12 -8.28 16.10
CA LEU A 124 -3.62 -8.89 17.32
C LEU A 124 -3.08 -10.31 17.51
N SER A 125 -3.08 -11.14 16.45
CA SER A 125 -2.57 -12.50 16.51
C SER A 125 -1.09 -12.54 16.87
N LEU A 126 -0.28 -11.63 16.32
CA LEU A 126 1.15 -11.52 16.66
C LEU A 126 1.37 -11.16 18.14
N ILE A 127 0.57 -10.24 18.69
CA ILE A 127 0.65 -9.86 20.10
C ILE A 127 0.26 -11.04 21.00
N LEU A 128 -0.83 -11.73 20.67
CA LEU A 128 -1.30 -12.89 21.43
C LEU A 128 -0.28 -14.03 21.36
N PHE A 129 0.30 -14.29 20.19
CA PHE A 129 1.32 -15.30 20.02
C PHE A 129 2.57 -14.99 20.86
N ALA A 130 3.10 -13.77 20.78
CA ALA A 130 4.26 -13.36 21.57
C ALA A 130 3.98 -13.40 23.09
N ALA A 131 2.77 -13.03 23.52
CA ALA A 131 2.40 -13.13 24.92
C ALA A 131 2.23 -14.59 25.39
N ALA A 132 1.68 -15.45 24.53
CA ALA A 132 1.53 -16.87 24.82
C ALA A 132 2.90 -17.58 24.89
N ASP A 133 3.82 -17.21 24.00
CA ASP A 133 5.19 -17.75 24.01
C ASP A 133 5.95 -17.32 25.27
N PHE A 134 5.94 -16.03 25.58
CA PHE A 134 6.60 -15.48 26.76
C PHE A 134 6.09 -16.09 28.08
N LEU A 135 4.80 -16.44 28.13
CA LEU A 135 4.19 -17.12 29.29
C LEU A 135 4.38 -18.64 29.29
N GLY A 136 5.01 -19.20 28.25
CA GLY A 136 5.25 -20.63 28.12
C GLY A 136 3.99 -21.45 27.80
N PHE A 137 2.92 -20.83 27.30
CA PHE A 137 1.69 -21.54 26.94
C PHE A 137 1.81 -22.31 25.62
N LEU A 138 2.83 -22.04 24.82
CA LEU A 138 3.03 -22.68 23.52
C LEU A 138 3.80 -24.00 23.59
N ASN A 139 4.42 -24.31 24.73
CA ASN A 139 5.20 -25.52 24.91
C ASN A 139 4.66 -26.37 26.08
N ALA A 140 4.81 -27.69 25.99
CA ALA A 140 4.28 -28.61 27.00
C ALA A 140 4.98 -28.46 28.36
N ASP A 141 6.23 -28.00 28.35
CA ASP A 141 7.08 -27.86 29.53
C ASP A 141 6.87 -26.52 30.27
N GLY A 142 5.96 -25.66 29.78
CA GLY A 142 5.71 -24.35 30.37
C GLY A 142 6.85 -23.34 30.17
N GLN A 143 7.79 -23.63 29.28
CA GLN A 143 8.89 -22.75 28.89
C GLN A 143 8.60 -22.08 27.53
N PRO A 144 9.20 -20.91 27.26
CA PRO A 144 9.16 -20.29 25.92
C PRO A 144 9.74 -21.22 24.85
N LEU A 145 9.32 -21.01 23.60
CA LEU A 145 9.82 -21.76 22.44
C LEU A 145 11.34 -21.61 22.29
N ASP A 146 11.99 -22.71 21.95
CA ASP A 146 13.40 -22.68 21.56
C ASP A 146 13.52 -22.21 20.11
N TRP A 147 13.64 -20.90 19.97
CA TRP A 147 13.81 -20.27 18.68
C TRP A 147 15.13 -20.61 17.98
N SER A 148 16.11 -21.16 18.72
CA SER A 148 17.38 -21.59 18.13
C SER A 148 17.18 -22.81 17.24
N GLU A 149 16.33 -23.74 17.65
CA GLU A 149 15.96 -24.91 16.85
C GLU A 149 15.13 -24.51 15.62
N ILE A 150 14.22 -23.53 15.79
CA ILE A 150 13.31 -23.10 14.73
C ILE A 150 14.02 -22.28 13.66
N ILE A 151 14.79 -21.26 14.07
CA ILE A 151 15.44 -20.33 13.12
C ILE A 151 16.85 -20.82 12.77
N GLY A 152 17.38 -21.82 13.48
CA GLY A 152 18.73 -22.34 13.31
C GLY A 152 19.83 -21.40 13.83
N MET A 153 19.45 -20.28 14.45
CA MET A 153 20.41 -19.28 14.96
C MET A 153 20.25 -19.12 16.46
N GLU A 154 21.37 -19.07 17.19
CA GLU A 154 21.38 -18.82 18.62
C GLU A 154 20.89 -17.39 18.91
N VAL A 155 19.58 -17.25 19.10
CA VAL A 155 18.96 -15.99 19.48
C VAL A 155 18.18 -16.21 20.77
N PRO A 156 18.44 -15.39 21.80
CA PRO A 156 17.64 -15.44 23.02
C PRO A 156 16.14 -15.27 22.71
N GLY A 157 15.30 -16.21 23.13
CA GLY A 157 13.87 -16.24 22.79
C GLY A 157 13.13 -14.94 23.16
N PHE A 158 13.47 -14.33 24.30
CA PHE A 158 12.86 -13.07 24.73
C PHE A 158 13.06 -11.91 23.73
N LEU A 159 14.15 -11.92 22.94
CA LEU A 159 14.36 -10.90 21.90
C LEU A 159 13.35 -11.06 20.77
N ILE A 160 13.05 -12.29 20.38
CA ILE A 160 12.09 -12.61 19.33
C ILE A 160 10.69 -12.21 19.80
N ASP A 161 10.34 -12.51 21.04
CA ASP A 161 9.08 -12.05 21.65
C ASP A 161 8.94 -10.53 21.63
N ILE A 162 9.99 -9.79 22.02
CA ILE A 162 9.98 -8.33 21.98
C ILE A 162 9.82 -7.81 20.54
N ILE A 163 10.48 -8.45 19.56
CA ILE A 163 10.36 -8.09 18.15
C ILE A 163 8.94 -8.34 17.66
N LEU A 164 8.37 -9.52 17.90
CA LEU A 164 7.00 -9.89 17.53
C LEU A 164 5.97 -8.96 18.19
N LEU A 165 6.12 -8.70 19.48
CA LEU A 165 5.25 -7.79 20.24
C LEU A 165 5.31 -6.37 19.69
N SER A 166 6.52 -5.83 19.47
CA SER A 166 6.70 -4.47 18.96
C SER A 166 6.19 -4.32 17.52
N ALA A 167 6.38 -5.34 16.67
CA ALA A 167 5.85 -5.39 15.32
C ALA A 167 4.31 -5.46 15.33
N GLY A 168 3.74 -6.35 16.14
CA GLY A 168 2.31 -6.50 16.34
C GLY A 168 1.64 -5.20 16.79
N ILE A 169 2.20 -4.52 17.80
CA ILE A 169 1.71 -3.21 18.27
C ILE A 169 1.76 -2.16 17.16
N ARG A 170 2.84 -2.09 16.38
CA ARG A 170 2.97 -1.12 15.28
C ARG A 170 1.94 -1.38 14.18
N ILE A 171 1.73 -2.65 13.81
CA ILE A 171 0.74 -3.06 12.80
C ILE A 171 -0.67 -2.72 13.30
N LEU A 172 -0.99 -3.09 14.54
CA LEU A 172 -2.30 -2.85 15.15
C LEU A 172 -2.61 -1.34 15.23
N ARG A 173 -1.67 -0.52 15.72
CA ARG A 173 -1.84 0.94 15.77
C ARG A 173 -2.09 1.54 14.39
N LYS A 174 -1.38 1.08 13.35
CA LYS A 174 -1.60 1.54 11.96
C LYS A 174 -2.97 1.11 11.44
N ALA A 175 -3.39 -0.13 11.72
CA ALA A 175 -4.68 -0.66 11.32
C ALA A 175 -5.84 0.11 11.96
N LEU A 176 -5.77 0.36 13.28
CA LEU A 176 -6.78 1.13 14.02
C LEU A 176 -6.88 2.58 13.51
N LYS A 177 -5.75 3.23 13.23
CA LYS A 177 -5.75 4.57 12.62
C LYS A 177 -6.40 4.57 11.23
N ALA A 178 -6.16 3.54 10.42
CA ALA A 178 -6.76 3.41 9.10
C ALA A 178 -8.29 3.17 9.18
N LEU A 179 -8.73 2.30 10.10
CA LEU A 179 -10.15 2.05 10.37
C LEU A 179 -10.86 3.31 10.85
N LYS A 180 -10.29 4.03 11.83
CA LYS A 180 -10.86 5.29 12.32
C LYS A 180 -11.00 6.35 11.22
N ARG A 181 -10.07 6.41 10.27
CA ARG A 181 -10.17 7.29 9.10
C ARG A 181 -11.25 6.84 8.11
N ALA A 182 -11.46 5.53 7.97
CA ALA A 182 -12.48 4.99 7.10
C ALA A 182 -13.90 5.19 7.66
N THR A 183 -14.07 5.08 8.99
CA THR A 183 -15.33 5.31 9.70
C THR A 183 -15.67 6.80 9.77
N ASN A 184 -14.72 7.67 10.17
CA ASN A 184 -14.99 9.10 10.33
C ASN A 184 -15.28 9.85 9.02
N LYS A 185 -14.97 9.25 7.86
CA LYS A 185 -15.34 9.77 6.53
C LYS A 185 -16.72 9.30 6.05
N ALA A 186 -17.40 8.40 6.75
CA ALA A 186 -18.70 7.90 6.35
C ALA A 186 -19.83 8.91 6.59
N ASP A 187 -19.68 9.79 7.59
CA ASP A 187 -20.74 10.74 7.99
C ASP A 187 -20.59 12.14 7.37
N ARG A 188 -19.54 12.39 6.57
CA ARG A 188 -19.50 13.62 5.79
C ARG A 188 -20.32 13.36 4.54
N TYR A 189 -21.58 13.80 4.54
CA TYR A 189 -22.37 14.00 3.33
C TYR A 189 -21.52 14.89 2.42
N ALA A 190 -20.79 14.27 1.49
CA ALA A 190 -20.01 15.01 0.51
C ALA A 190 -21.04 15.53 -0.48
N GLU A 191 -21.27 16.83 -0.46
CA GLU A 191 -22.28 17.42 -1.33
C GLU A 191 -21.91 17.15 -2.79
N PRO A 192 -22.88 17.00 -3.71
CA PRO A 192 -22.62 16.51 -5.07
C PRO A 192 -21.50 17.25 -5.82
N TRP A 193 -21.27 18.53 -5.52
CA TRP A 193 -20.18 19.34 -6.08
C TRP A 193 -18.79 19.06 -5.48
N GLU A 194 -18.69 18.54 -4.25
CA GLU A 194 -17.42 18.07 -3.67
C GLU A 194 -16.97 16.75 -4.33
N THR A 195 -17.92 15.94 -4.82
CA THR A 195 -17.64 14.69 -5.55
C THR A 195 -17.44 14.85 -7.05
N ALA A 196 -17.91 15.96 -7.62
CA ALA A 196 -17.79 16.28 -9.05
C ALA A 196 -16.32 16.20 -9.52
N GLY A 197 -15.38 16.77 -8.76
CA GLY A 197 -13.95 16.72 -9.10
C GLY A 197 -13.20 15.39 -8.85
N ALA A 198 -13.86 14.35 -8.32
CA ALA A 198 -13.19 13.11 -7.88
C ALA A 198 -13.32 11.94 -8.88
N GLY A 199 -14.31 11.99 -9.78
CA GLY A 199 -14.52 11.03 -10.86
C GLY A 199 -13.75 11.42 -12.13
N GLY A 200 -13.18 10.45 -12.86
CA GLY A 200 -12.45 10.71 -14.11
C GLY A 200 -13.32 11.20 -15.28
N PHE A 201 -14.62 11.41 -15.06
CA PHE A 201 -15.53 11.95 -16.05
C PHE A 201 -15.76 13.44 -15.76
N LYS A 202 -14.83 14.26 -16.25
CA LYS A 202 -15.04 15.72 -16.29
C LYS A 202 -16.08 16.01 -17.36
N GLY A 203 -17.30 16.33 -16.95
CA GLY A 203 -18.29 16.91 -17.87
C GLY A 203 -17.77 18.23 -18.45
N SER A 204 -18.33 18.68 -19.58
CA SER A 204 -17.97 19.95 -20.24
C SER A 204 -17.97 21.16 -19.25
N LEU A 205 -18.83 21.06 -18.23
CA LEU A 205 -18.96 21.98 -17.09
C LEU A 205 -17.71 22.10 -16.21
N GLU A 206 -16.99 21.01 -15.95
CA GLU A 206 -15.78 21.02 -15.10
C GLU A 206 -14.52 21.50 -15.82
N LYS A 207 -14.58 21.65 -17.15
CA LYS A 207 -13.50 22.26 -17.94
C LYS A 207 -13.48 23.79 -17.81
N ARG A 208 -14.60 24.41 -17.41
CA ARG A 208 -14.67 25.86 -17.24
C ARG A 208 -14.17 26.21 -15.84
N GLY A 209 -12.92 26.64 -15.73
CA GLY A 209 -12.27 27.06 -14.49
C GLY A 209 -12.83 28.37 -13.92
N SER A 210 -14.14 28.45 -13.69
CA SER A 210 -14.80 29.59 -13.07
C SER A 210 -14.55 29.55 -11.56
N SER A 211 -13.84 30.55 -11.05
CA SER A 211 -13.42 30.69 -9.65
C SER A 211 -14.53 31.28 -8.77
N GLY A 212 -15.75 30.73 -8.85
CA GLY A 212 -16.90 31.20 -8.07
C GLY A 212 -17.99 30.15 -7.90
N PRO A 213 -18.92 30.33 -6.94
CA PRO A 213 -20.07 29.46 -6.77
C PRO A 213 -20.89 29.44 -8.06
N MET A 214 -21.26 28.24 -8.50
CA MET A 214 -22.02 28.02 -9.74
C MET A 214 -23.34 28.80 -9.69
N THR A 215 -23.56 29.67 -10.67
CA THR A 215 -24.83 30.39 -10.78
C THR A 215 -25.87 29.52 -11.48
N VAL A 216 -27.16 29.79 -11.22
CA VAL A 216 -28.27 29.10 -11.89
C VAL A 216 -28.18 29.27 -13.42
N GLY A 217 -27.65 30.39 -13.89
CA GLY A 217 -27.40 30.66 -15.31
C GLY A 217 -26.35 29.74 -15.94
N ASP A 218 -25.26 29.44 -15.22
CA ASP A 218 -24.20 28.54 -15.72
C ASP A 218 -24.71 27.10 -15.88
N LEU A 219 -25.59 26.68 -14.95
CA LEU A 219 -26.21 25.35 -14.93
C LEU A 219 -27.22 25.18 -16.07
N ARG A 220 -28.02 26.23 -16.33
CA ARG A 220 -29.02 26.26 -17.42
C ARG A 220 -28.37 26.28 -18.80
N SER A 221 -27.34 27.12 -18.98
CA SER A 221 -26.59 27.24 -20.24
C SER A 221 -25.88 25.93 -20.60
N ALA A 222 -25.29 25.24 -19.61
CA ALA A 222 -24.60 23.99 -19.87
C ALA A 222 -25.50 22.80 -20.21
N LEU A 223 -26.76 22.85 -19.77
CA LEU A 223 -27.79 21.87 -20.12
C LEU A 223 -28.56 22.28 -21.39
N GLN A 224 -28.16 23.36 -22.08
CA GLN A 224 -28.78 23.89 -23.30
C GLN A 224 -30.30 24.11 -23.18
N LEU A 225 -30.80 24.39 -21.97
CA LEU A 225 -32.24 24.61 -21.77
C LEU A 225 -32.75 25.87 -22.49
N ASP A 226 -31.85 26.79 -22.83
CA ASP A 226 -32.17 28.01 -23.58
C ASP A 226 -32.62 27.69 -25.03
N GLU A 227 -32.29 26.51 -25.56
CA GLU A 227 -32.75 26.05 -26.87
C GLU A 227 -34.20 25.53 -26.85
N TYR A 228 -34.73 25.27 -25.65
CA TYR A 228 -36.09 24.78 -25.42
C TYR A 228 -37.02 25.84 -24.83
N GLU A 229 -36.61 27.11 -24.76
CA GLU A 229 -37.51 28.21 -24.41
C GLU A 229 -38.42 28.55 -25.60
N ASP A 230 -39.72 28.25 -25.44
CA ASP A 230 -40.74 28.54 -26.44
C ASP A 230 -40.88 30.05 -26.67
N ILE A 231 -40.90 30.44 -27.96
CA ILE A 231 -41.10 31.81 -28.46
C ILE A 231 -42.40 32.43 -27.91
N PHE A 232 -43.36 31.59 -27.50
CA PHE A 232 -44.63 32.01 -26.91
C PHE A 232 -44.52 32.60 -25.49
N GLN A 233 -43.48 32.24 -24.72
CA GLN A 233 -43.16 32.93 -23.45
C GLN A 233 -42.32 34.20 -23.68
N VAL A 234 -41.61 34.28 -24.81
CA VAL A 234 -40.81 35.45 -25.19
C VAL A 234 -41.70 36.63 -25.64
N GLY A 235 -42.88 36.35 -26.21
CA GLY A 235 -43.77 37.33 -26.84
C GLY A 235 -45.05 37.73 -26.09
N THR A 236 -45.32 37.21 -24.90
CA THR A 236 -46.54 37.55 -24.13
C THR A 236 -46.29 38.63 -23.08
N SER A 237 -45.83 39.81 -23.53
CA SER A 237 -46.10 41.06 -22.81
C SER A 237 -47.09 41.87 -23.64
N SER A 238 -48.26 42.06 -23.07
CA SER A 238 -49.47 42.62 -23.67
C SER A 238 -49.24 43.95 -24.41
N THR A 239 -49.94 44.04 -25.53
CA THR A 239 -50.18 45.19 -26.39
C THR A 239 -50.57 46.48 -25.68
N GLN A 240 -50.11 47.57 -26.30
CA GLN A 240 -50.57 48.97 -26.27
C GLN A 240 -50.17 49.85 -25.08
N GLU A 241 -49.33 50.82 -25.47
CA GLU A 241 -49.07 52.14 -24.86
C GLU A 241 -48.19 52.19 -23.59
N GLU A 242 -46.96 52.68 -23.84
CA GLU A 242 -46.15 53.48 -22.92
C GLU A 242 -45.91 52.95 -21.49
N MET A 243 -45.20 51.83 -21.34
CA MET A 243 -44.25 51.68 -20.23
C MET A 243 -43.00 50.91 -20.68
N LYS A 244 -41.83 51.57 -20.62
CA LYS A 244 -40.52 50.91 -20.73
C LYS A 244 -40.25 50.13 -19.44
N VAL A 245 -40.82 48.94 -19.31
CA VAL A 245 -40.35 47.96 -18.33
C VAL A 245 -39.36 47.07 -19.06
N GLY A 246 -38.06 47.36 -18.88
CA GLY A 246 -37.01 46.47 -19.34
C GLY A 246 -37.23 45.09 -18.71
N ARG A 247 -37.14 44.01 -19.51
CA ARG A 247 -37.24 42.64 -19.01
C ARG A 247 -36.44 42.49 -17.71
N LEU A 248 -37.10 42.08 -16.63
CA LEU A 248 -36.44 41.56 -15.44
C LEU A 248 -35.42 40.51 -15.89
N CYS A 249 -34.14 40.79 -15.71
CA CYS A 249 -33.10 39.81 -16.02
C CYS A 249 -33.16 38.67 -15.00
N HIS A 250 -33.87 37.60 -15.36
CA HIS A 250 -34.00 36.40 -14.53
C HIS A 250 -32.66 35.74 -14.18
N TYR A 251 -31.65 35.93 -15.04
CA TYR A 251 -30.29 35.45 -14.81
C TYR A 251 -29.60 36.14 -13.62
N CYS A 252 -30.02 37.34 -13.27
CA CYS A 252 -29.35 38.21 -12.30
C CYS A 252 -30.32 38.83 -11.29
N ASN A 253 -31.35 38.06 -10.89
CA ASN A 253 -32.37 38.48 -9.91
C ASN A 253 -32.95 39.88 -10.20
N GLY A 254 -33.21 40.16 -11.49
CA GLY A 254 -33.77 41.44 -11.90
C GLY A 254 -32.77 42.59 -11.98
N GLN A 255 -31.55 42.50 -11.43
CA GLN A 255 -30.60 43.63 -11.35
C GLN A 255 -29.91 43.97 -12.67
N GLY A 256 -30.03 43.11 -13.69
CA GLY A 256 -29.34 43.26 -14.97
C GLY A 256 -27.87 42.84 -14.89
N CYS A 257 -27.38 42.19 -15.94
CA CYS A 257 -25.99 41.73 -16.03
C CYS A 257 -25.57 41.50 -17.48
N GLY A 258 -24.30 41.15 -17.70
CA GLY A 258 -23.71 41.00 -19.03
C GLY A 258 -24.42 39.98 -19.95
N GLN A 259 -25.15 39.02 -19.38
CA GLN A 259 -25.92 38.04 -20.17
C GLN A 259 -27.22 38.61 -20.76
N CYS A 260 -27.78 39.64 -20.14
CA CYS A 260 -29.01 40.32 -20.59
C CYS A 260 -28.73 41.75 -21.06
N GLY A 261 -27.48 42.03 -21.49
CA GLY A 261 -27.09 43.34 -22.01
C GLY A 261 -27.20 44.48 -20.98
N GLY A 262 -27.15 44.17 -19.68
CA GLY A 262 -27.27 45.15 -18.60
C GLY A 262 -28.71 45.64 -18.34
N ILE A 263 -29.72 44.97 -18.91
CA ILE A 263 -31.12 45.34 -18.72
C ILE A 263 -31.61 44.70 -17.42
N GLY A 264 -31.99 45.52 -16.44
CA GLY A 264 -32.56 45.11 -15.16
C GLY A 264 -33.47 46.19 -14.57
N GLU A 265 -34.22 45.85 -13.55
CA GLU A 265 -35.01 46.78 -12.76
C GLU A 265 -34.07 47.75 -12.05
N THR A 266 -34.08 48.99 -12.52
CA THR A 266 -33.50 50.13 -11.80
C THR A 266 -34.64 50.76 -11.03
N PHE A 267 -34.54 50.76 -9.71
CA PHE A 267 -35.37 51.63 -8.86
C PHE A 267 -34.88 53.07 -8.96
#